data_AF-A0A7X5C8K8-F1
#
_entry.id   AF-A0A7X5C8K8-F1
#
_cell.length_a   1.000
_cell.length_b   1.000
_cell.length_c   1.000
_cell.angle_alpha   90.00
_cell.angle_beta   90.00
_cell.angle_gamma   90.00
#
_symmetry.space_group_name_H-M   'P 1'
#
loop_
_entity.id
_entity.type
_entity.pdbx_description
1 polymer ?
#
loop_
_entity_poly.entity_id
_entity_poly.type
_entity_poly.pdbx_seq_one_letter_code
_entity_poly.pdbx_strand_id
1 'polypeptide(L)' 'MTQFTWVLCPICGGKTRTKVRPDTEAKNLIVFCPKCKRESVVDIKDMESKAMGE' A
#
# COMPACT_ATOMS: atom_id res chain seq x y z
N MET A 1 -18.75 -7.00 -6.67
CA MET A 1 -17.41 -7.61 -6.67
C MET A 1 -16.47 -6.68 -5.94
N THR A 2 -16.03 -7.02 -4.73
CA THR A 2 -15.18 -6.16 -3.91
C THR A 2 -13.74 -6.27 -4.41
N GLN A 3 -13.26 -5.25 -5.13
CA GLN A 3 -11.87 -5.22 -5.61
C GLN A 3 -10.96 -4.90 -4.42
N PHE A 4 -10.09 -5.83 -4.03
CA PHE A 4 -9.05 -5.59 -3.02
C PHE A 4 -7.71 -5.50 -3.73
N THR A 5 -6.85 -4.57 -3.32
CA THR A 5 -5.48 -4.48 -3.82
C THR A 5 -4.49 -4.98 -2.77
N TRP A 6 -3.35 -5.49 -3.24
CA TRP A 6 -2.26 -5.91 -2.38
C TRP A 6 -1.30 -4.75 -2.19
N VAL A 7 -0.91 -4.51 -0.94
CA VAL A 7 0.14 -3.54 -0.65
C VAL A 7 1.46 -4.12 -1.15
N LEU A 8 2.14 -3.38 -2.01
CA LEU A 8 3.46 -3.74 -2.49
C LEU A 8 4.51 -3.16 -1.55
N CYS A 9 5.58 -3.92 -1.31
CA CYS A 9 6.67 -3.45 -0.47
C CYS A 9 7.40 -2.29 -1.16
N PRO A 10 7.58 -1.13 -0.51
CA PRO A 10 8.28 0.01 -1.11
C PRO A 10 9.77 -0.27 -1.36
N ILE A 11 10.34 -1.28 -0.68
CA ILE A 11 11.77 -1.62 -0.79
C ILE A 11 12.05 -2.50 -2.01
N CYS A 12 11.20 -3.51 -2.27
CA CYS A 12 11.48 -4.55 -3.28
C CYS A 12 10.36 -4.74 -4.31
N GLY A 13 9.25 -4.01 -4.21
CA GLY A 13 8.05 -4.20 -5.04
C GLY A 13 7.33 -5.54 -4.83
N GLY A 14 7.76 -6.35 -3.86
CA GLY A 14 7.15 -7.64 -3.57
C GLY A 14 5.75 -7.49 -2.96
N LYS A 15 4.82 -8.38 -3.32
CA LYS A 15 3.50 -8.46 -2.67
C LYS A 15 3.67 -8.73 -1.18
N THR A 16 3.13 -7.87 -0.34
CA THR A 16 3.06 -8.11 1.11
C THR A 16 1.87 -8.99 1.45
N ARG A 17 1.73 -9.38 2.73
CA ARG A 17 0.56 -10.15 3.21
C ARG A 17 -0.65 -9.24 3.50
N THR A 18 -0.50 -7.93 3.29
CA THR A 18 -1.51 -6.91 3.59
C THR A 18 -2.37 -6.66 2.35
N LYS A 19 -3.68 -6.86 2.49
CA LYS A 19 -4.70 -6.46 1.50
C LYS A 19 -5.41 -5.22 2.01
N VAL A 20 -5.65 -4.27 1.12
CA VAL A 20 -6.45 -3.08 1.42
C VAL A 20 -7.55 -2.92 0.39
N ARG A 21 -8.65 -2.31 0.82
CA ARG A 21 -9.71 -1.90 -0.10
C ARG A 21 -9.31 -0.58 -0.76
N PRO A 22 -9.81 -0.30 -1.97
CA PRO A 22 -9.59 0.99 -2.62
C PRO A 22 -10.11 2.15 -1.76
N ASP A 23 -11.22 1.94 -1.04
CA ASP A 23 -11.82 2.92 -0.13
C ASP A 23 -11.13 3.03 1.25
N THR A 24 -10.04 2.30 1.49
CA THR A 24 -9.33 2.33 2.78
C THR A 24 -8.09 3.19 2.72
N GLU A 25 -8.08 4.26 3.51
CA GLU A 25 -6.88 5.07 3.77
C GLU A 25 -6.20 4.63 5.08
N ALA A 26 -4.88 4.48 5.05
CA ALA A 26 -4.07 4.17 6.23
C ALA A 26 -2.76 4.95 6.18
N LYS A 27 -2.48 5.72 7.23
CA LYS A 27 -1.18 6.40 7.41
C LYS A 27 -0.30 5.64 8.38
N ASN A 28 1.00 5.70 8.15
CA ASN A 28 2.00 5.03 8.98
C ASN A 28 1.71 3.53 9.20
N LEU A 29 1.18 2.83 8.19
CA LEU A 29 0.85 1.41 8.31
C LEU A 29 2.14 0.59 8.29
N ILE A 30 2.40 -0.17 9.36
CA ILE A 30 3.53 -1.09 9.43
C ILE A 30 3.16 -2.35 8.63
N VAL A 31 3.87 -2.58 7.52
CA VAL A 31 3.73 -3.79 6.70
C VAL A 31 5.00 -4.62 6.77
N PHE A 32 4.82 -5.92 7.01
CA PHE A 32 5.93 -6.87 6.99
C PHE A 32 6.16 -7.41 5.58
N CYS A 33 7.39 -7.30 5.08
CA CYS A 33 7.77 -7.89 3.80
C CYS A 33 8.53 -9.21 4.01
N PRO A 34 7.99 -10.36 3.58
CA PRO A 34 8.69 -11.65 3.73
C PRO A 34 9.95 -11.76 2.86
N LYS A 35 10.06 -10.99 1.77
CA LYS A 35 11.29 -10.93 0.94
C LYS A 35 12.40 -10.16 1.63
N CYS A 36 12.09 -8.97 2.17
CA CYS A 36 13.06 -8.15 2.87
C CYS A 36 13.33 -8.65 4.31
N LYS A 37 12.40 -9.46 4.87
CA LYS A 37 12.36 -9.90 6.27
C LYS A 37 12.42 -8.73 7.26
N ARG A 38 11.81 -7.61 6.88
CA ARG A 38 11.79 -6.37 7.65
C ARG A 38 10.41 -5.74 7.57
N GLU A 39 10.14 -4.92 8.56
CA GLU A 39 8.95 -4.10 8.67
C GLU A 39 9.19 -2.78 7.93
N SER A 40 8.16 -2.25 7.29
CA SER A 40 8.25 -0.95 6.62
C SER A 40 6.97 -0.19 6.84
N VAL A 41 7.13 1.12 7.05
CA VAL A 41 6.00 2.03 7.19
C VAL A 41 5.59 2.45 5.78
N VAL A 42 4.31 2.28 5.46
CA VAL A 42 3.73 2.73 4.20
C VAL A 42 2.50 3.58 4.46
N ASP A 43 2.36 4.61 3.64
CA ASP A 43 1.17 5.45 3.59
C ASP A 43 0.32 5.02 2.42
N ILE A 44 -0.88 4.54 2.74
CA ILE A 44 -1.92 4.17 1.80
C ILE A 44 -2.88 5.34 1.78
N LYS A 45 -2.75 6.16 0.74
CA LYS A 45 -3.73 7.18 0.42
C LYS A 45 -4.58 6.67 -0.73
N ASP A 46 -5.88 6.96 -0.67
CA ASP A 46 -6.77 6.77 -1.80
C ASP A 46 -6.09 7.33 -3.05
N MET A 47 -6.14 6.59 -4.16
CA MET A 47 -5.60 7.01 -5.44
C MET A 47 -6.50 8.10 -6.02
N GLU A 48 -6.66 9.22 -5.30
CA GLU A 48 -6.98 10.48 -5.93
C GLU A 48 -5.74 10.86 -6.74
N SER A 49 -5.76 10.49 -8.01
CA SER A 49 -5.01 11.17 -9.05
C SER A 49 -5.39 12.64 -9.01
N LYS A 50 -4.75 13.41 -8.13
CA LYS A 50 -4.71 14.85 -8.27
C LYS A 50 -3.75 15.15 -9.42
N ALA A 51 -4.25 14.97 -10.64
CA ALA A 51 -3.77 15.73 -11.79
C ALA A 51 -4.16 17.19 -11.52
N MET A 52 -3.37 17.86 -10.68
CA MET A 52 -3.34 19.31 -10.66
C MET A 52 -2.45 19.71 -11.84
N GLY A 53 -3.09 19.84 -13.01
CA GLY A 53 -2.61 20.75 -14.02
C GLY A 53 -3.10 22.15 -13.64
N GLU A 54 -2.15 23.07 -13.55
CA GLU A 54 -2.28 24.48 -13.91
C GLU A 54 -0.96 24.90 -14.57
#